data_AF-A0AAE8Q5M2-F1
#
_entry.id   AF-A0AAE8Q5M2-F1
#
_cell.length_a   1.000
_cell.length_b   1.000
_cell.length_c   1.000
_cell.angle_alpha   90.00
_cell.angle_beta   90.00
_cell.angle_gamma   90.00
#
_symmetry.space_group_name_H-M   'P 1'
#
loop_
_entity.id
_entity.type
_entity.pdbx_description
1 polymer ?
#
loop_
_entity_poly.entity_id
_entity_poly.type
_entity_poly.pdbx_seq_one_letter_code
_entity_poly.pdbx_strand_id
1 'polypeptide(L)'
;MSERSGPSKRSAYKIFRIVGTRWSDNDIYGHMNNVVHYSLFDTAVNGFLIENGALDISQGREVFVVVESGCRYHAEMAFPEVVTAIPSVI
;
A
#
# COMPACT_ATOMS: atom_id res chain seq x y z
N MET A 1 -5.23 -20.59 21.64
CA MET A 1 -4.60 -19.72 20.63
C MET A 1 -5.71 -18.83 20.08
N SER A 2 -5.57 -17.50 20.18
CA SER A 2 -6.59 -16.58 19.66
C SER A 2 -6.74 -16.78 18.15
N GLU A 3 -7.96 -16.91 17.64
CA GLU A 3 -8.20 -16.95 16.20
C GLU A 3 -7.71 -15.67 15.54
N ARG A 4 -6.92 -15.81 14.47
CA ARG A 4 -6.42 -14.68 13.69
C ARG A 4 -7.55 -14.20 12.77
N SER A 5 -7.96 -12.95 12.92
CA SER A 5 -8.93 -12.35 12.00
C SER A 5 -8.43 -12.43 10.56
N GLY A 6 -9.27 -12.94 9.66
CA GLY A 6 -8.98 -13.01 8.23
C GLY A 6 -8.93 -11.61 7.59
N PRO A 7 -8.43 -11.51 6.33
CA PRO A 7 -8.41 -10.25 5.61
C PRO A 7 -9.84 -9.75 5.33
N SER A 8 -10.00 -8.43 5.24
CA SER A 8 -11.24 -7.80 4.76
C SER A 8 -11.55 -8.19 3.31
N LYS A 9 -12.82 -8.13 2.94
CA LYS A 9 -13.25 -8.38 1.55
C LYS A 9 -12.88 -7.18 0.67
N ARG A 10 -12.51 -7.43 -0.60
CA ARG A 10 -12.24 -6.37 -1.59
C ARG A 10 -13.38 -5.36 -1.73
N SER A 11 -14.63 -5.80 -1.60
CA SER A 11 -15.83 -4.94 -1.69
C SER A 11 -15.98 -3.94 -0.54
N ALA A 12 -15.19 -4.06 0.53
CA ALA A 12 -15.17 -3.09 1.63
C ALA A 12 -14.49 -1.76 1.24
N TYR A 13 -13.82 -1.72 0.09
CA TYR A 13 -13.03 -0.60 -0.36
C TYR A 13 -13.55 -0.02 -1.66
N LYS A 14 -13.36 1.30 -1.84
CA LYS A 14 -13.92 2.05 -2.99
C LYS A 14 -12.88 2.48 -4.00
N ILE A 15 -11.60 2.51 -3.62
CA ILE A 15 -10.52 3.05 -4.44
C ILE A 15 -9.53 1.93 -4.74
N PHE A 16 -9.13 1.80 -5.99
CA PHE A 16 -8.22 0.75 -6.44
C PHE A 16 -7.12 1.37 -7.30
N ARG A 17 -5.86 1.15 -6.90
CA ARG A 17 -4.67 1.58 -7.65
C ARG A 17 -3.89 0.36 -8.10
N ILE A 18 -3.59 0.29 -9.39
CA ILE A 18 -2.70 -0.74 -9.94
C ILE A 18 -1.26 -0.29 -9.74
N VAL A 19 -0.43 -1.13 -9.14
CA VAL A 19 0.99 -0.88 -8.91
C VAL A 19 1.79 -2.05 -9.46
N GLY A 20 2.71 -1.76 -10.38
CA GLY A 20 3.65 -2.75 -10.89
C GLY A 20 4.74 -3.04 -9.86
N THR A 21 5.07 -4.33 -9.69
CA THR A 21 6.23 -4.76 -8.90
C THR A 21 7.51 -4.62 -9.71
N ARG A 22 8.64 -4.56 -9.01
CA ARG A 22 9.99 -4.49 -9.56
C ARG A 22 10.76 -5.75 -9.19
N TRP A 23 11.76 -6.11 -10.00
CA TRP A 23 12.65 -7.23 -9.69
C TRP A 23 13.28 -7.12 -8.29
N SER A 24 13.67 -5.91 -7.90
CA SER A 24 14.27 -5.60 -6.60
C SER A 24 13.32 -5.69 -5.40
N ASP A 25 12.02 -5.89 -5.64
CA ASP A 25 11.05 -5.99 -4.56
C ASP A 25 11.11 -7.35 -3.86
N ASN A 26 11.60 -8.39 -4.56
CA ASN A 26 11.82 -9.70 -3.99
C ASN A 26 13.09 -9.71 -3.12
N ASP A 27 12.99 -10.32 -1.94
CA ASP A 27 14.16 -10.60 -1.11
C ASP A 27 14.77 -11.97 -1.43
N ILE A 28 15.78 -12.37 -0.65
CA ILE A 28 16.52 -13.62 -0.82
C ILE A 28 15.63 -14.87 -0.70
N TYR A 29 14.45 -14.76 -0.07
CA TYR A 29 13.50 -15.87 0.05
C TYR A 29 12.61 -16.01 -1.20
N GLY A 30 12.74 -15.12 -2.18
CA GLY A 30 12.01 -15.17 -3.45
C GLY A 30 10.62 -14.55 -3.40
N HIS A 31 10.24 -13.93 -2.27
CA HIS A 31 8.98 -13.21 -2.10
C HIS A 31 9.24 -11.73 -1.88
N MET A 32 8.20 -10.92 -2.07
CA MET A 32 8.27 -9.49 -1.81
C MET A 32 8.67 -9.23 -0.35
N ASN A 33 9.68 -8.39 -0.19
CA ASN A 33 10.13 -7.99 1.14
C ASN A 33 9.02 -7.26 1.91
N ASN A 34 8.96 -7.50 3.22
CA ASN A 34 7.95 -6.91 4.08
C ASN A 34 7.98 -5.36 4.11
N VAL A 35 9.15 -4.74 3.92
CA VAL A 35 9.33 -3.28 3.91
C VAL A 35 8.70 -2.67 2.65
N VAL A 36 8.77 -3.36 1.51
CA VAL A 36 8.25 -2.86 0.22
C VAL A 36 6.74 -2.59 0.31
N HIS A 37 6.01 -3.31 1.15
CA HIS A 37 4.58 -3.08 1.36
C HIS A 37 4.28 -1.65 1.82
N TYR A 38 5.13 -1.06 2.67
CA TYR A 38 4.94 0.32 3.14
C TYR A 38 5.12 1.33 1.99
N SER A 39 6.07 1.09 1.09
CA SER A 39 6.22 1.91 -0.12
C SER A 39 5.01 1.79 -1.06
N LEU A 40 4.38 0.61 -1.14
CA LEU A 40 3.12 0.44 -1.88
C LEU A 40 1.97 1.21 -1.23
N PHE A 41 1.90 1.25 0.10
CA PHE A 41 0.89 2.03 0.83
C PHE A 41 1.07 3.53 0.58
N ASP A 42 2.30 4.04 0.69
CA ASP A 42 2.60 5.44 0.40
C ASP A 42 2.26 5.81 -1.04
N THR A 43 2.56 4.92 -1.99
CA THR A 43 2.20 5.12 -3.41
C THR A 43 0.68 5.20 -3.60
N ALA A 44 -0.07 4.35 -2.91
CA ALA A 44 -1.53 4.32 -3.00
C ALA A 44 -2.18 5.56 -2.37
N VAL A 45 -1.77 5.92 -1.16
CA VAL A 45 -2.32 7.04 -0.39
C VAL A 45 -1.94 8.37 -1.04
N ASN A 46 -0.65 8.63 -1.25
CA ASN A 46 -0.21 9.91 -1.81
C ASN A 46 -0.70 10.10 -3.24
N GLY A 47 -0.70 9.04 -4.04
CA GLY A 47 -1.27 9.10 -5.38
C GLY A 47 -2.75 9.49 -5.37
N PHE A 48 -3.55 8.91 -4.45
CA PHE A 48 -4.95 9.31 -4.27
C PHE A 48 -5.09 10.77 -3.83
N LEU A 49 -4.28 11.23 -2.86
CA LEU A 49 -4.33 12.61 -2.37
C LEU A 49 -3.97 13.63 -3.46
N ILE A 50 -2.96 13.35 -4.27
CA ILE A 50 -2.54 14.20 -5.40
C ILE A 50 -3.65 14.26 -6.45
N GLU A 51 -4.21 13.11 -6.84
CA GLU A 51 -5.27 13.02 -7.85
C GLU A 51 -6.55 13.78 -7.46
N ASN A 52 -6.82 13.93 -6.16
CA ASN A 52 -7.96 14.69 -5.63
C ASN A 52 -7.62 16.14 -5.24
N GLY A 53 -6.39 16.60 -5.51
CA GLY A 53 -5.95 17.96 -5.19
C GLY A 53 -5.79 18.25 -3.69
N ALA A 54 -5.80 17.22 -2.85
CA ALA A 54 -5.60 17.34 -1.40
C ALA A 54 -4.12 17.45 -1.02
N LEU A 55 -3.21 17.01 -1.88
CA LEU A 55 -1.76 17.13 -1.69
C LEU A 55 -1.12 17.74 -2.93
N ASP A 56 -0.42 18.86 -2.76
CA ASP A 56 0.50 19.42 -3.75
C ASP A 56 1.93 19.29 -3.25
N ILE A 57 2.66 18.30 -3.79
CA ILE A 57 4.06 18.02 -3.43
C ILE A 57 5.04 19.11 -3.87
N SER A 58 4.63 19.99 -4.78
CA SER A 58 5.50 20.96 -5.43
C SER A 58 5.36 22.36 -4.86
N GLN A 59 4.13 22.82 -4.59
CA GLN A 59 3.83 24.18 -4.14
C GLN A 59 2.90 24.22 -2.91
N GLY A 60 2.52 23.05 -2.38
CA GLY A 60 1.67 22.95 -1.21
C GLY A 60 2.33 23.53 0.04
N ARG A 61 1.54 24.18 0.89
CA ARG A 61 1.97 24.67 2.21
C ARG A 61 1.78 23.65 3.32
N GLU A 62 1.05 22.57 3.04
CA GLU A 62 0.69 21.53 3.99
C GLU A 62 1.51 20.26 3.71
N VAL A 63 1.89 19.57 4.78
CA VAL A 63 2.62 18.30 4.71
C VAL A 63 1.87 17.27 5.55
N PHE A 64 1.63 16.10 4.97
CA PHE A 64 1.03 14.96 5.66
C PHE A 64 2.14 14.07 6.22
N VAL A 65 2.07 13.76 7.51
CA VAL A 65 3.09 12.98 8.22
C VAL A 65 2.48 11.68 8.71
N VAL A 66 3.11 10.56 8.37
CA VAL A 66 2.76 9.24 8.88
C VAL A 66 3.36 9.08 10.27
N VAL A 67 2.53 9.21 11.31
CA VAL A 67 2.96 9.10 12.71
C VAL A 67 2.98 7.66 13.23
N GLU A 68 2.15 6.80 12.65
CA GLU A 68 2.08 5.37 12.98
C GLU A 68 1.66 4.59 11.72
N SER A 69 2.24 3.40 11.57
CA SER A 69 1.80 2.45 10.53
C SER A 69 1.86 1.02 11.08
N GLY A 70 0.95 0.18 10.59
CA GLY A 70 0.91 -1.23 10.93
C GLY A 70 0.52 -2.06 9.73
N CYS A 71 1.17 -3.21 9.56
CA CYS A 71 0.90 -4.14 8.47
C CYS A 71 0.66 -5.55 9.01
N ARG A 72 -0.36 -6.23 8.49
CA ARG A 72 -0.62 -7.66 8.73
C ARG A 72 -0.51 -8.41 7.41
N TYR A 73 0.46 -9.31 7.33
CA TYR A 73 0.73 -10.11 6.13
C TYR A 73 -0.13 -11.38 6.13
N HIS A 74 -1.09 -11.47 5.22
CA HIS A 74 -2.05 -12.59 5.14
C HIS A 74 -1.63 -13.66 4.13
N ALA A 75 -0.92 -13.28 3.07
CA ALA A 75 -0.39 -14.16 2.03
C ALA A 75 0.88 -13.53 1.43
N GLU A 76 1.72 -14.36 0.82
CA GLU A 76 2.91 -13.92 0.10
C GLU A 76 2.55 -13.42 -1.31
N MET A 77 3.47 -12.64 -1.89
CA MET A 77 3.40 -12.13 -3.26
C MET A 77 4.83 -11.97 -3.79
N ALA A 78 5.03 -11.96 -5.09
CA ALA A 78 6.35 -11.80 -5.69
C ALA A 78 6.30 -11.06 -7.04
N PHE A 79 7.38 -10.41 -7.42
CA PHE A 79 7.60 -10.03 -8.81
C PHE A 79 7.56 -11.28 -9.71
N PRO A 80 6.93 -11.25 -10.90
CA PRO A 80 6.39 -10.09 -11.63
C PRO A 80 4.89 -9.83 -11.45
N GLU A 81 4.27 -10.28 -10.35
CA GLU A 81 2.85 -10.09 -10.14
C GLU A 81 2.49 -8.59 -10.03
N VAL A 82 1.29 -8.23 -10.48
CA VAL A 82 0.78 -6.86 -10.39
C VAL A 82 -0.09 -6.73 -9.15
N VAL A 83 0.13 -5.66 -8.39
CA VAL A 83 -0.58 -5.41 -7.13
C VAL A 83 -1.76 -4.50 -7.36
N THR A 84 -2.89 -4.77 -6.71
CA THR A 84 -3.89 -3.73 -6.46
C THR A 84 -3.72 -3.20 -5.04
N ALA A 85 -3.22 -1.98 -4.91
CA ALA A 85 -3.18 -1.27 -3.64
C ALA A 85 -4.48 -0.47 -3.46
N ILE A 86 -5.02 -0.52 -2.25
CA ILE A 86 -6.41 -0.11 -1.99
C ILE A 86 -6.40 0.85 -0.78
N PRO A 87 -6.33 2.17 -1.00
CA PRO A 87 -6.43 3.12 0.09
C PRO A 87 -7.88 3.20 0.58
N SER A 88 -8.06 3.33 1.88
CA SER A 88 -9.33 3.70 2.51
C SER A 88 -9.07 4.88 3.42
N VAL A 89 -9.78 5.98 3.20
CA VAL A 89 -9.85 7.08 4.15
C VAL A 89 -11.18 6.91 4.90
N ILE A 90 -11.13 6.99 6.22
CA ILE A 90 -12.32 6.94 7.09
C ILE A 90 -13.01 8.30 7.07
#